data_AF-A0A4Q4WGI5-F1
#
_entry.id   AF-A0A4Q4WGI5-F1
#
_cell.length_a   1.000
_cell.length_b   1.000
_cell.length_c   1.000
_cell.angle_alpha   90.00
_cell.angle_beta   90.00
_cell.angle_gamma   90.00
#
_symmetry.space_group_name_H-M   'P 1'
#
loop_
_entity.id
_entity.type
_entity.pdbx_description
1 polymer ?
#
loop_
_entity_poly.entity_id
_entity_poly.type
_entity_poly.pdbx_seq_one_letter_code
_entity_poly.pdbx_strand_id
1 'polypeptide(L)'
;MVRAPPAVQDQGQVIRTTADDTKYRCTIPKPDGQPCGKVISNTKGSISSHRKIHNPNSAYSREAVKFSQPILCHETKEDGTLCGTPLTSKHNMLRHYGSQHDHRGQKLALFARYGL
;
A
#
# COMPACT_ATOMS: atom_id res chain seq x y z
N MET A 1 6.25 31.29 18.45
CA MET A 1 5.74 31.03 17.08
C MET A 1 5.22 29.60 17.03
N VAL A 2 3.90 29.40 16.98
CA VAL A 2 3.29 28.07 16.92
C VAL A 2 3.58 27.48 15.55
N ARG A 3 4.46 26.48 15.51
CA ARG A 3 4.84 25.78 14.29
C ARG A 3 3.57 25.13 13.73
N ALA A 4 3.08 25.62 12.59
CA ALA A 4 1.85 25.11 11.98
C ALA A 4 1.94 23.58 11.83
N PRO A 5 0.87 22.82 12.15
CA PRO A 5 0.87 21.37 12.00
C PRO A 5 1.21 20.99 10.55
N PRO A 6 1.96 19.90 10.33
CA PRO A 6 2.38 19.47 8.99
C PRO A 6 1.22 19.26 8.00
N ALA A 7 -0.01 19.14 8.49
CA ALA A 7 -1.24 19.01 7.70
C ALA A 7 -1.79 20.31 7.10
N VAL A 8 -1.50 21.50 7.63
CA VAL A 8 -2.11 22.76 7.13
C VAL A 8 -1.57 23.12 5.73
N GLN A 9 -0.46 22.52 5.31
CA GLN A 9 0.13 22.71 3.99
C GLN A 9 -0.24 21.61 2.99
N ASP A 10 -1.04 20.62 3.39
CA ASP A 10 -1.32 19.42 2.61
C ASP A 10 -2.84 19.26 2.40
N GLN A 11 -3.28 18.74 1.26
CA GLN A 11 -4.68 18.61 0.83
C GLN A 11 -5.46 17.57 1.67
N GLY A 12 -5.59 17.83 2.97
CA GLY A 12 -6.34 17.02 3.92
C GLY A 12 -6.80 17.84 5.12
N GLN A 13 -7.54 17.18 6.00
CA GLN A 13 -8.19 17.79 7.16
C GLN A 13 -7.62 17.22 8.45
N VAL A 14 -7.26 18.07 9.39
CA VAL A 14 -6.95 17.62 10.76
C VAL A 14 -8.25 17.34 11.49
N ILE A 15 -8.39 16.14 12.01
CA ILE A 15 -9.51 15.72 12.85
C ILE A 15 -9.02 15.49 14.27
N ARG A 16 -9.73 16.06 15.25
CA ARG A 16 -9.48 15.77 16.67
C ARG A 16 -10.18 14.47 17.03
N THR A 17 -9.43 13.55 17.63
CA THR A 17 -10.00 12.35 18.27
C THR A 17 -10.09 12.54 19.78
N THR A 18 -10.56 11.54 20.52
CA THR A 18 -10.65 11.59 21.98
C THR A 18 -9.28 11.77 22.64
N ALA A 19 -9.21 12.63 23.66
CA ALA A 19 -8.05 12.99 24.49
C ALA A 19 -6.75 13.32 23.69
N ASP A 20 -6.68 14.57 23.22
CA ASP A 20 -5.48 15.25 22.66
C ASP A 20 -4.83 14.67 21.38
N ASP A 21 -5.27 13.52 20.88
CA ASP A 21 -4.73 12.97 19.63
C ASP A 21 -5.35 13.67 18.39
N THR A 22 -4.48 14.16 17.51
CA THR A 22 -4.88 14.71 16.21
C THR A 22 -4.53 13.73 15.10
N LYS A 23 -5.51 13.41 14.27
CA LYS A 23 -5.33 12.59 13.07
C LYS A 23 -5.48 13.43 11.82
N TYR A 24 -4.91 12.97 10.74
CA TYR A 24 -5.04 13.56 9.42
C TYR A 24 -6.01 12.71 8.58
N ARG A 25 -7.02 13.36 8.00
CA ARG A 25 -7.94 12.77 7.02
C ARG A 25 -7.57 13.26 5.63
N CYS A 26 -7.16 12.35 4.75
CA CYS A 26 -6.81 12.69 3.38
C CYS A 26 -8.06 13.07 2.56
N THR A 27 -8.02 14.20 1.86
CA THR A 27 -9.08 14.64 0.94
C THR A 27 -8.65 14.59 -0.53
N ILE A 28 -7.44 14.13 -0.82
CA ILE A 28 -6.96 13.91 -2.19
C ILE A 28 -7.86 12.83 -2.84
N PRO A 29 -8.43 13.09 -4.03
CA PRO A 29 -9.17 12.07 -4.78
C PRO A 29 -8.24 10.91 -5.15
N LYS A 30 -8.76 9.69 -5.08
CA LYS A 30 -8.08 8.53 -5.62
C LYS A 30 -8.02 8.63 -7.16
N PRO A 31 -7.16 7.85 -7.82
CA PRO A 31 -7.09 7.81 -9.29
C PRO A 31 -8.42 7.47 -9.98
N ASP A 32 -9.33 6.75 -9.29
CA ASP A 32 -10.69 6.44 -9.76
C ASP A 32 -11.71 7.57 -9.53
N GLY A 33 -11.27 8.74 -9.07
CA GLY A 33 -12.12 9.92 -8.83
C GLY A 33 -12.88 9.90 -7.50
N GLN A 34 -12.94 8.77 -6.81
CA GLN A 34 -13.54 8.65 -5.48
C GLN A 34 -12.71 9.40 -4.42
N PRO A 35 -13.35 10.01 -3.39
CA PRO A 35 -12.62 10.61 -2.28
C PRO A 35 -11.80 9.56 -1.51
N CYS A 36 -10.59 9.91 -1.08
CA CYS A 36 -9.78 9.01 -0.25
C CYS A 36 -10.40 8.78 1.13
N GLY A 37 -10.61 9.87 1.88
CA GLY A 37 -11.23 9.86 3.21
C GLY A 37 -10.45 9.13 4.30
N LYS A 38 -9.25 8.62 4.00
CA LYS A 38 -8.47 7.77 4.92
C LYS A 38 -7.89 8.59 6.07
N VAL A 39 -8.05 8.06 7.27
CA VAL A 39 -7.53 8.65 8.51
C VAL A 39 -6.19 8.00 8.85
N ILE A 40 -5.16 8.81 9.06
CA ILE A 40 -3.78 8.41 9.41
C ILE A 40 -3.22 9.32 10.50
N SER A 41 -2.08 8.94 11.08
CA SER A 41 -1.37 9.78 12.04
C SER A 41 -1.01 11.15 11.43
N ASN A 42 -1.19 12.22 12.20
CA ASN A 42 -0.87 13.59 11.79
C ASN A 42 0.65 13.87 11.86
N THR A 43 1.46 13.00 11.28
CA THR A 43 2.92 13.15 11.21
C THR A 43 3.35 13.32 9.75
N LYS A 44 4.36 14.16 9.51
CA LYS A 44 4.89 14.43 8.16
C LYS A 44 5.24 13.13 7.41
N GLY A 45 5.83 12.16 8.10
CA GLY A 45 6.20 10.86 7.52
C GLY A 45 5.00 10.03 7.07
N SER A 46 3.93 9.98 7.87
CA SER A 46 2.71 9.26 7.55
C SER A 46 1.96 9.90 6.38
N ILE A 47 1.82 11.22 6.39
CA ILE A 47 1.14 11.98 5.32
C ILE A 47 1.91 11.85 4.00
N SER A 48 3.23 12.06 4.02
CA SER A 48 4.07 11.93 2.82
C SER A 48 4.05 10.51 2.24
N SER A 49 4.12 9.48 3.09
CA SER A 49 4.04 8.08 2.65
C SER A 49 2.68 7.75 2.06
N HIS A 50 1.60 8.22 2.69
CA HIS A 50 0.24 8.03 2.19
C HIS A 50 0.05 8.67 0.83
N ARG A 51 0.51 9.91 0.62
CA ARG A 51 0.34 10.64 -0.64
C ARG A 51 0.86 9.88 -1.87
N LYS A 52 1.87 9.02 -1.71
CA LYS A 52 2.42 8.20 -2.81
C LYS A 52 1.37 7.32 -3.47
N ILE A 53 0.32 6.89 -2.74
CA ILE A 53 -0.74 6.05 -3.30
C ILE A 53 -1.63 6.81 -4.30
N HIS A 54 -1.72 8.14 -4.16
CA HIS A 54 -2.48 9.01 -5.07
C HIS A 54 -1.73 9.35 -6.35
N ASN A 55 -0.42 9.07 -6.40
CA ASN A 55 0.34 9.22 -7.62
C ASN A 55 0.16 7.94 -8.47
N PRO A 56 -0.60 7.99 -9.58
CA PRO A 56 -0.81 6.81 -10.43
C PRO A 56 0.50 6.31 -11.05
N ASN A 57 1.49 7.19 -11.20
CA ASN A 57 2.82 6.85 -11.73
C ASN A 57 3.76 6.26 -10.65
N SER A 58 3.33 6.17 -9.39
CA SER A 58 4.15 5.55 -8.35
C SER A 58 4.34 4.06 -8.64
N ALA A 59 5.48 3.51 -8.25
CA ALA A 59 5.72 2.07 -8.33
C ALA A 59 4.67 1.28 -7.51
N TYR A 60 4.27 1.82 -6.35
CA TYR A 60 3.24 1.23 -5.50
C TYR A 60 1.91 1.11 -6.23
N SER A 61 1.44 2.19 -6.87
CA SER A 61 0.16 2.22 -7.57
C SER A 61 0.16 1.29 -8.78
N ARG A 62 1.27 1.25 -9.53
CA ARG A 62 1.46 0.30 -10.64
C ARG A 62 1.46 -1.16 -10.18
N GLU A 63 2.09 -1.47 -9.06
CA GLU A 63 2.14 -2.83 -8.51
C GLU A 63 0.85 -3.24 -7.79
N ALA A 64 0.04 -2.28 -7.35
CA ALA A 64 -1.25 -2.52 -6.69
C ALA A 64 -2.39 -2.80 -7.68
N VAL A 65 -2.18 -2.60 -8.99
CA VAL A 65 -3.16 -2.92 -10.03
C VAL A 65 -3.53 -4.40 -9.94
N LYS A 66 -4.83 -4.68 -9.88
CA LYS A 66 -5.34 -6.05 -9.84
C LYS A 66 -5.13 -6.74 -11.19
N PHE A 67 -4.76 -8.01 -11.14
CA PHE A 67 -4.75 -8.86 -12.33
C PHE A 67 -6.19 -9.13 -12.80
N SER A 68 -6.37 -9.36 -14.10
CA SER A 68 -7.68 -9.73 -14.68
C SER A 68 -8.22 -11.03 -14.07
N GLN A 69 -7.33 -11.96 -13.73
CA GLN A 69 -7.63 -13.18 -12.99
C GLN A 69 -6.57 -13.40 -11.91
N PRO A 70 -6.92 -13.93 -10.73
CA PRO A 70 -5.93 -14.28 -9.72
C PRO A 70 -4.94 -15.33 -10.25
N ILE A 71 -3.66 -15.11 -9.99
CA ILE A 71 -2.60 -16.08 -10.32
C ILE A 71 -2.34 -16.92 -9.07
N LEU A 72 -2.27 -18.25 -9.17
CA LEU A 72 -2.01 -19.10 -8.00
C LEU A 72 -0.53 -19.10 -7.63
N CYS A 73 -0.23 -19.07 -6.33
CA CYS A 73 1.13 -19.26 -5.85
C CYS A 73 1.60 -20.71 -6.11
N HIS A 74 2.71 -20.86 -6.84
CA HIS A 74 3.29 -22.17 -7.20
C HIS A 74 4.39 -22.65 -6.24
N GLU A 75 4.65 -21.92 -5.14
CA GLU A 75 5.64 -22.37 -4.14
C GLU A 75 5.12 -23.55 -3.33
N THR A 76 6.07 -24.34 -2.85
CA THR A 76 5.82 -25.36 -1.83
C THR A 76 6.03 -24.73 -0.45
N LYS A 77 5.14 -25.06 0.48
CA LYS A 77 5.28 -24.72 1.89
C LYS A 77 6.29 -25.64 2.58
N GLU A 78 6.64 -25.32 3.83
CA GLU A 78 7.56 -26.13 4.63
C GLU A 78 7.07 -27.57 4.85
N ASP A 79 5.75 -27.79 4.88
CA ASP A 79 5.10 -29.11 5.00
C ASP A 79 5.04 -29.90 3.68
N GLY A 80 5.67 -29.41 2.61
CA GLY A 80 5.71 -30.10 1.31
C GLY A 80 4.43 -29.94 0.48
N THR A 81 3.42 -29.23 0.98
CA THR A 81 2.18 -28.96 0.24
C THR A 81 2.32 -27.74 -0.67
N LEU A 82 1.60 -27.73 -1.80
CA LEU A 82 1.52 -26.56 -2.66
C LEU A 82 0.79 -25.42 -1.94
N CYS A 83 1.34 -24.20 -2.07
CA CYS A 83 0.79 -23.03 -1.43
C CYS A 83 -0.60 -22.68 -1.96
N GLY A 84 -0.76 -22.58 -3.29
CA GLY A 84 -2.05 -22.39 -3.95
C GLY A 84 -2.76 -21.07 -3.61
N THR A 85 -2.11 -20.15 -2.90
CA THR A 85 -2.74 -18.89 -2.48
C THR A 85 -3.02 -18.02 -3.71
N PRO A 86 -4.24 -17.47 -3.87
CA PRO A 86 -4.57 -16.60 -4.99
C PRO A 86 -3.88 -15.23 -4.86
N LEU A 87 -3.02 -14.92 -5.80
CA LEU A 87 -2.29 -13.67 -5.93
C LEU A 87 -3.08 -12.72 -6.81
N THR A 88 -3.47 -11.58 -6.25
CA THR A 88 -4.42 -10.65 -6.88
C THR A 88 -3.75 -9.42 -7.52
N SER A 89 -2.50 -9.15 -7.19
CA SER A 89 -1.68 -8.07 -7.75
C SER A 89 -0.19 -8.31 -7.47
N LYS A 90 0.72 -7.57 -8.13
CA LYS A 90 2.17 -7.61 -7.86
C LYS A 90 2.48 -7.25 -6.41
N HIS A 91 1.78 -6.25 -5.85
CA HIS A 91 1.91 -5.84 -4.47
C HIS A 91 1.46 -6.94 -3.49
N ASN A 92 0.32 -7.57 -3.77
CA ASN A 92 -0.19 -8.69 -2.98
C ASN A 92 0.77 -9.89 -3.03
N MET A 93 1.34 -10.18 -4.20
CA MET A 93 2.36 -11.21 -4.41
C MET A 93 3.60 -10.96 -3.56
N LEU A 94 4.18 -9.75 -3.60
CA LEU A 94 5.36 -9.43 -2.77
C LEU A 94 5.09 -9.59 -1.28
N ARG A 95 3.92 -9.13 -0.81
CA ARG A 95 3.52 -9.27 0.59
C ARG A 95 3.37 -10.74 0.99
N HIS A 96 2.75 -11.55 0.14
CA HIS A 96 2.57 -12.98 0.37
C HIS A 96 3.92 -13.69 0.47
N TYR A 97 4.79 -13.50 -0.53
CA TYR A 97 6.10 -14.14 -0.58
C TYR A 97 7.02 -13.72 0.57
N GLY A 98 7.01 -12.45 0.97
CA GLY A 98 7.77 -12.00 2.13
C GLY A 98 7.26 -12.58 3.47
N SER A 99 5.97 -12.89 3.58
CA SER A 99 5.37 -13.42 4.81
C SER A 99 5.37 -14.95 4.89
N GLN A 100 5.24 -15.65 3.76
CA GLN A 100 4.98 -17.09 3.72
C GLN A 100 6.15 -17.90 3.14
N HIS A 101 7.08 -17.24 2.45
CA HIS A 101 8.19 -17.88 1.74
C HIS A 101 9.54 -17.20 2.03
N ASP A 102 9.63 -16.38 3.08
CA ASP A 102 10.79 -15.54 3.47
C ASP A 102 11.52 -14.87 2.27
N HIS A 103 10.76 -14.49 1.23
CA HIS A 103 11.36 -13.92 0.04
C HIS A 103 11.87 -12.50 0.33
N ARG A 104 13.20 -12.35 0.40
CA ARG A 104 13.85 -11.07 0.65
C ARG A 104 14.50 -10.53 -0.61
N GLY A 105 13.88 -9.50 -1.16
CA GLY A 105 14.51 -8.58 -2.11
C GLY A 105 14.99 -9.24 -3.40
N GLN A 106 14.09 -9.57 -4.31
CA GLN A 106 14.38 -9.74 -5.74
C GLN A 106 13.09 -9.69 -6.56
N LYS A 107 12.31 -8.61 -6.38
CA LYS A 107 10.94 -8.52 -6.91
C LYS A 107 10.82 -8.77 -8.41
N LEU A 108 11.81 -8.34 -9.20
CA LEU A 108 11.80 -8.56 -10.66
C LEU A 108 11.93 -10.04 -11.02
N ALA A 109 12.79 -10.78 -10.31
CA ALA A 109 12.93 -12.22 -10.50
C ALA A 109 11.63 -12.95 -10.10
N LEU A 110 10.99 -12.51 -9.01
CA LEU A 110 9.69 -13.04 -8.61
C LEU A 110 8.62 -12.81 -9.69
N PHE A 111 8.52 -11.59 -10.23
CA PHE A 111 7.55 -11.28 -11.28
C PHE A 111 7.82 -12.05 -12.58
N ALA A 112 9.09 -12.20 -12.97
CA ALA A 112 9.49 -12.95 -14.15
C ALA A 112 9.03 -14.41 -14.12
N ARG A 113 9.01 -15.06 -12.94
CA ARG A 113 8.50 -16.44 -12.76
C ARG A 113 7.01 -16.59 -13.10
N TYR A 114 6.27 -15.49 -13.10
CA TYR A 114 4.85 -15.42 -13.44
C TYR A 114 4.59 -14.70 -14.78
N GLY A 115 5.64 -14.37 -15.55
CA GLY A 115 5.51 -13.64 -16.81
C GLY A 115 5.05 -12.18 -16.67
N LEU A 116 5.36 -11.55 -15.52
CA LEU A 116 4.88 -10.21 -15.14
C LEU A 116 5.94 -9.12 -15.22
#